data_AF-A0AAW4NHB4-F1
#
_entry.id   AF-A0AAW4NHB4-F1
#
_cell.length_a   1.000
_cell.length_b   1.000
_cell.length_c   1.000
_cell.angle_alpha   90.00
_cell.angle_beta   90.00
_cell.angle_gamma   90.00
#
_symmetry.space_group_name_H-M   'P 1'
#
loop_
_entity.id
_entity.type
_entity.pdbx_description
1 polymer ?
#
loop_
_entity_poly.entity_id
_entity_poly.type
_entity_poly.pdbx_seq_one_letter_code
_entity_poly.pdbx_strand_id
1 'polypeptide(L)'
;MKRTTFLLCLLCAFCMQALAAVEHNYKQQPQKQTIKVGTATREMLVYVPADLPEKAPMVISMHGASQDANYQMNQTHWNEVADTAKILVVYPQGNGNFWDISGSGDVKFIETIMKTMQKKYHVDKNRIYISGFSMGGMMTYHCMTKLGSVVAAFGPVSGIPVDYRDPVVVRKVPIMHIHGTGDDVVKWGGDPNHAAGGYGRIDDYVKKWAAAEGCDVEHPEVIRPYPETSDHAAATRTRYINKEDNIEVTLIALDGKGHWHSDDPNVVYSTRELWNFFKQYKLDLPEDVKPEEAAGDVVFHDNWEDEVVNVGEGVPAGWKRENSMNDGSRNDVKENGAANTGGARIKDFVAGGDFNTGFYFSARDFDQCKLSYGSFDNHRLHLTPGKYQLSFNSIFWNDGSENGAVTFDACITGISDKKVVLLEQNLESEGNLKENSNQVVKGSLAHLANFSIEKEGDYELYFLMSASWAAVVLGNVKIRKADTSTGITDRTADAFGKANIITYNLSGQRISAQTKGLVIEQILFANGKKVSRKVIKK
;
A
#
# COMPACT_ATOMS: atom_id res chain seq x y z
N MET A 1 -59.88 -27.49 -3.16
CA MET A 1 -59.23 -28.01 -1.93
C MET A 1 -57.79 -28.50 -2.15
N LYS A 2 -56.98 -27.87 -3.02
CA LYS A 2 -55.56 -28.25 -3.26
C LYS A 2 -54.66 -27.03 -3.53
N ARG A 3 -54.80 -25.97 -2.73
CA ARG A 3 -53.90 -24.79 -2.78
C ARG A 3 -53.45 -24.28 -1.40
N THR A 4 -54.00 -24.81 -0.32
CA THR A 4 -53.67 -24.39 1.06
C THR A 4 -52.69 -25.34 1.77
N THR A 5 -52.47 -26.55 1.27
CA THR A 5 -51.57 -27.53 1.92
C THR A 5 -50.10 -27.40 1.47
N PHE A 6 -49.79 -26.66 0.40
CA PHE A 6 -48.41 -26.49 -0.08
C PHE A 6 -47.70 -25.29 0.55
N LEU A 7 -48.45 -24.28 1.03
CA LEU A 7 -47.88 -23.12 1.73
C LEU A 7 -47.48 -23.44 3.19
N LEU A 8 -48.05 -24.47 3.81
CA LEU A 8 -47.76 -24.81 5.20
C LEU A 8 -46.46 -25.62 5.37
N CYS A 9 -46.03 -26.36 4.34
CA CYS A 9 -44.76 -27.11 4.36
C CYS A 9 -43.54 -26.23 4.03
N LEU A 10 -43.70 -25.15 3.26
CA LEU A 10 -42.63 -24.18 2.99
C LEU A 10 -42.38 -23.22 4.16
N LEU A 11 -43.40 -22.94 4.98
CA LEU A 11 -43.24 -22.17 6.22
C LEU A 11 -42.65 -22.98 7.39
N CYS A 12 -42.79 -24.32 7.41
CA CYS A 12 -42.16 -25.16 8.43
C CYS A 12 -40.69 -25.52 8.10
N ALA A 13 -40.30 -25.53 6.83
CA ALA A 13 -38.90 -25.74 6.42
C ALA A 13 -38.02 -24.48 6.61
N PHE A 14 -38.62 -23.29 6.73
CA PHE A 14 -37.92 -22.02 6.99
C PHE A 14 -37.87 -21.61 8.47
N CYS A 15 -38.45 -22.41 9.38
CA CYS A 15 -38.58 -22.06 10.81
C CYS A 15 -37.97 -23.09 11.80
N MET A 16 -37.15 -24.04 11.32
CA MET A 16 -36.50 -25.04 12.19
C MET A 16 -34.99 -25.25 11.94
N GLN A 17 -34.28 -24.22 11.46
CA GLN A 17 -32.82 -24.12 11.59
C GLN A 17 -32.39 -22.85 12.34
N ALA A 18 -33.25 -22.33 13.19
CA ALA A 18 -32.86 -21.39 14.22
C ALA A 18 -32.34 -22.18 15.44
N LEU A 19 -31.08 -21.94 15.78
CA LEU A 19 -30.36 -22.26 17.01
C LEU A 19 -30.02 -23.75 17.28
N ALA A 20 -28.87 -24.13 16.74
CA ALA A 20 -27.72 -24.33 17.62
C ALA A 20 -26.57 -23.49 17.07
N ALA A 21 -26.45 -22.23 17.52
CA ALA A 21 -25.14 -21.60 17.44
C ALA A 21 -24.25 -22.47 18.33
N VAL A 22 -23.30 -23.19 17.73
CA VAL A 22 -22.18 -23.71 18.51
C VAL A 22 -21.51 -22.48 19.08
N GLU A 23 -21.67 -22.22 20.37
CA GLU A 23 -20.89 -21.21 21.06
C GLU A 23 -19.43 -21.67 21.01
N HIS A 24 -18.69 -21.17 20.02
CA HIS A 24 -17.26 -21.32 19.99
C HIS A 24 -16.69 -20.54 21.17
N ASN A 25 -16.16 -21.25 22.16
CA ASN A 25 -15.47 -20.66 23.31
C ASN A 25 -14.08 -20.15 22.86
N TYR A 26 -14.06 -18.99 22.20
CA TYR A 26 -12.83 -18.25 21.97
C TYR A 26 -12.21 -17.82 23.30
N LYS A 27 -10.87 -17.80 23.38
CA LYS A 27 -10.18 -17.40 24.62
C LYS A 27 -10.41 -15.92 24.96
N GLN A 28 -10.74 -15.11 23.97
CA GLN A 28 -11.06 -13.69 24.10
C GLN A 28 -12.38 -13.40 23.41
N GLN A 29 -13.03 -12.30 23.78
CA GLN A 29 -14.25 -11.86 23.11
C GLN A 29 -13.89 -10.89 21.97
N PRO A 30 -14.46 -11.06 20.76
CA PRO A 30 -14.27 -10.12 19.68
C PRO A 30 -14.85 -8.75 20.05
N GLN A 31 -14.11 -7.69 19.75
CA GLN A 31 -14.49 -6.32 20.08
C GLN A 31 -15.12 -5.64 18.87
N LYS A 32 -16.36 -5.17 19.02
CA LYS A 32 -16.94 -4.24 18.04
C LYS A 32 -16.25 -2.88 18.16
N GLN A 33 -15.69 -2.40 17.07
CA GLN A 33 -15.02 -1.09 16.99
C GLN A 33 -15.54 -0.30 15.79
N THR A 34 -15.41 1.02 15.87
CA THR A 34 -15.72 1.93 14.77
C THR A 34 -14.52 2.78 14.42
N ILE A 35 -14.39 3.15 13.15
CA ILE A 35 -13.35 4.04 12.64
C ILE A 35 -13.95 5.06 11.67
N LYS A 36 -13.33 6.24 11.59
CA LYS A 36 -13.69 7.25 10.59
C LYS A 36 -12.93 6.96 9.30
N VAL A 37 -13.64 6.97 8.18
CA VAL A 37 -13.10 6.86 6.83
C VAL A 37 -13.64 8.05 6.04
N GLY A 38 -12.81 9.09 5.88
CA GLY A 38 -13.30 10.40 5.44
C GLY A 38 -14.36 10.93 6.40
N THR A 39 -15.55 11.24 5.88
CA THR A 39 -16.69 11.72 6.68
C THR A 39 -17.55 10.59 7.26
N ALA A 40 -17.39 9.35 6.78
CA ALA A 40 -18.19 8.21 7.19
C ALA A 40 -17.62 7.53 8.46
N THR A 41 -18.50 6.97 9.29
CA THR A 41 -18.12 6.05 10.36
C THR A 41 -18.39 4.63 9.91
N ARG A 42 -17.37 3.76 9.96
CA ARG A 42 -17.42 2.36 9.53
C ARG A 42 -17.20 1.44 10.72
N GLU A 43 -17.83 0.27 10.71
CA GLU A 43 -17.78 -0.71 11.80
C GLU A 43 -16.88 -1.91 11.44
N MET A 44 -16.32 -2.55 12.46
CA MET A 44 -15.53 -3.78 12.33
C MET A 44 -15.58 -4.58 13.63
N LEU A 45 -15.32 -5.88 13.54
CA LEU A 45 -14.96 -6.71 14.69
C LEU A 45 -13.43 -6.87 14.72
N VAL A 46 -12.85 -6.74 15.90
CA VAL A 46 -11.41 -6.94 16.12
C VAL A 46 -11.23 -8.03 17.15
N TYR A 47 -10.54 -9.09 16.77
CA TYR A 47 -10.14 -10.15 17.68
C TYR A 47 -8.67 -9.98 18.05
N VAL A 48 -8.42 -9.75 19.34
CA VAL A 48 -7.08 -9.63 19.92
C VAL A 48 -6.85 -10.89 20.75
N PRO A 49 -5.95 -11.81 20.34
CA PRO A 49 -5.65 -12.97 21.16
C PRO A 49 -4.96 -12.55 22.46
N ALA A 50 -5.06 -13.40 23.49
CA ALA A 50 -4.29 -13.20 24.72
C ALA A 50 -2.79 -13.15 24.42
N ASP A 51 -2.07 -12.25 25.08
CA ASP A 51 -0.62 -12.07 24.97
C ASP A 51 -0.14 -11.74 23.54
N LEU A 52 -0.85 -10.83 22.84
CA LEU A 52 -0.41 -10.33 21.53
C LEU A 52 0.96 -9.63 21.66
N PRO A 53 2.00 -10.09 20.96
CA PRO A 53 3.33 -9.49 21.04
C PRO A 53 3.41 -8.16 20.28
N GLU A 54 4.40 -7.34 20.65
CA GLU A 54 4.81 -6.20 19.84
C GLU A 54 5.19 -6.65 18.42
N LYS A 55 4.90 -5.80 17.42
CA LYS A 55 5.08 -6.13 16.00
C LYS A 55 4.36 -7.44 15.62
N ALA A 56 3.17 -7.74 16.15
CA ALA A 56 2.42 -8.93 15.74
C ALA A 56 1.95 -8.85 14.27
N PRO A 57 1.85 -9.99 13.54
CA PRO A 57 1.17 -10.02 12.25
C PRO A 57 -0.32 -9.72 12.37
N MET A 58 -0.93 -9.28 11.27
CA MET A 58 -2.36 -9.00 11.20
C MET A 58 -3.01 -9.62 9.96
N VAL A 59 -4.21 -10.17 10.13
CA VAL A 59 -5.07 -10.63 9.03
C VAL A 59 -6.36 -9.82 9.00
N ILE A 60 -6.71 -9.30 7.83
CA ILE A 60 -8.02 -8.72 7.56
C ILE A 60 -8.85 -9.75 6.80
N SER A 61 -10.00 -10.16 7.35
CA SER A 61 -10.88 -11.17 6.77
C SER A 61 -12.25 -10.60 6.41
N MET A 62 -12.59 -10.61 5.11
CA MET A 62 -13.76 -9.91 4.55
C MET A 62 -14.90 -10.87 4.18
N HIS A 63 -16.12 -10.52 4.58
CA HIS A 63 -17.34 -11.31 4.38
C HIS A 63 -17.82 -11.36 2.92
N GLY A 64 -18.66 -12.34 2.57
CA GLY A 64 -19.33 -12.41 1.27
C GLY A 64 -20.50 -11.44 1.12
N ALA A 65 -21.11 -11.38 -0.06
CA ALA A 65 -22.26 -10.51 -0.31
C ALA A 65 -23.45 -10.88 0.58
N SER A 66 -24.15 -9.89 1.11
CA SER A 66 -25.29 -10.04 2.05
C SER A 66 -24.95 -10.70 3.39
N GLN A 67 -23.67 -11.03 3.65
CA GLN A 67 -23.17 -11.49 4.94
C GLN A 67 -22.68 -10.31 5.79
N ASP A 68 -22.23 -10.59 7.01
CA ASP A 68 -21.69 -9.58 7.92
C ASP A 68 -20.38 -10.05 8.58
N ALA A 69 -19.75 -9.16 9.35
CA ALA A 69 -18.50 -9.44 10.04
C ALA A 69 -18.60 -10.63 11.03
N ASN A 70 -19.74 -10.85 11.69
CA ASN A 70 -19.92 -11.99 12.59
C ASN A 70 -20.01 -13.30 11.80
N TYR A 71 -20.75 -13.28 10.69
CA TYR A 71 -20.85 -14.43 9.80
C TYR A 71 -19.47 -14.84 9.29
N GLN A 72 -18.65 -13.88 8.84
CA GLN A 72 -17.28 -14.17 8.38
C GLN A 72 -16.39 -14.69 9.51
N MET A 73 -16.47 -14.12 10.70
CA MET A 73 -15.72 -14.60 11.86
C MET A 73 -16.07 -16.05 12.19
N ASN A 74 -17.36 -16.37 12.20
CA ASN A 74 -17.85 -17.72 12.51
C ASN A 74 -17.58 -18.72 11.39
N GLN A 75 -17.60 -18.32 10.12
CA GLN A 75 -17.29 -19.22 9.00
C GLN A 75 -15.79 -19.53 8.91
N THR A 76 -14.94 -18.54 9.18
CA THR A 76 -13.49 -18.69 8.94
C THR A 76 -12.72 -19.20 10.13
N HIS A 77 -13.22 -19.04 11.35
CA HIS A 77 -12.51 -19.45 12.57
C HIS A 77 -11.08 -18.88 12.68
N TRP A 78 -10.80 -17.72 12.09
CA TRP A 78 -9.48 -17.06 12.21
C TRP A 78 -9.09 -16.80 13.67
N ASN A 79 -10.04 -16.65 14.59
CA ASN A 79 -9.79 -16.51 16.03
C ASN A 79 -9.01 -17.71 16.63
N GLU A 80 -9.23 -18.94 16.14
CA GLU A 80 -8.48 -20.11 16.61
C GLU A 80 -7.01 -20.07 16.15
N VAL A 81 -6.78 -19.59 14.93
CA VAL A 81 -5.43 -19.32 14.43
C VAL A 81 -4.80 -18.17 15.20
N ALA A 82 -5.56 -17.11 15.51
CA ALA A 82 -5.09 -15.98 16.31
C ALA A 82 -4.58 -16.39 17.68
N ASP A 83 -5.31 -17.26 18.38
CA ASP A 83 -4.94 -17.72 19.72
C ASP A 83 -3.62 -18.51 19.75
N THR A 84 -3.32 -19.23 18.67
CA THR A 84 -2.14 -20.09 18.54
C THR A 84 -0.95 -19.37 17.90
N ALA A 85 -1.20 -18.65 16.81
CA ALA A 85 -0.18 -17.95 16.03
C ALA A 85 0.13 -16.54 16.55
N LYS A 86 -0.65 -16.03 17.51
CA LYS A 86 -0.53 -14.69 18.10
C LYS A 86 -0.60 -13.59 17.04
N ILE A 87 -1.67 -13.63 16.26
CA ILE A 87 -1.96 -12.64 15.21
C ILE A 87 -3.19 -11.82 15.57
N LEU A 88 -3.19 -10.54 15.18
CA LEU A 88 -4.40 -9.72 15.24
C LEU A 88 -5.32 -10.10 14.07
N VAL A 89 -6.62 -10.22 14.32
CA VAL A 89 -7.60 -10.46 13.24
C VAL A 89 -8.64 -9.36 13.24
N VAL A 90 -8.90 -8.79 12.06
CA VAL A 90 -9.94 -7.79 11.85
C VAL A 90 -10.96 -8.30 10.84
N TYR A 91 -12.23 -8.17 11.17
CA TYR A 91 -13.37 -8.47 10.31
C TYR A 91 -14.13 -7.17 10.02
N PRO A 92 -13.86 -6.50 8.90
CA PRO A 92 -14.52 -5.24 8.58
C PRO A 92 -15.95 -5.46 8.09
N GLN A 93 -16.82 -4.47 8.33
CA GLN A 93 -18.21 -4.48 7.88
C GLN A 93 -18.38 -3.67 6.59
N GLY A 94 -18.77 -4.36 5.51
CA GLY A 94 -19.15 -3.76 4.24
C GLY A 94 -20.43 -2.92 4.36
N ASN A 95 -20.53 -1.86 3.55
CA ASN A 95 -21.72 -0.99 3.55
C ASN A 95 -22.94 -1.73 3.03
N GLY A 96 -24.01 -1.73 3.82
CA GLY A 96 -25.23 -2.48 3.48
C GLY A 96 -24.98 -3.99 3.28
N ASN A 97 -23.92 -4.53 3.87
CA ASN A 97 -23.44 -5.92 3.68
C ASN A 97 -22.86 -6.19 2.27
N PHE A 98 -22.37 -5.15 1.60
CA PHE A 98 -21.65 -5.25 0.33
C PHE A 98 -20.32 -4.50 0.33
N TRP A 99 -19.48 -4.80 -0.67
CA TRP A 99 -18.17 -4.21 -0.89
C TRP A 99 -18.17 -3.41 -2.18
N ASP A 100 -17.54 -2.24 -2.15
CA ASP A 100 -17.15 -1.49 -3.34
C ASP A 100 -15.95 -2.17 -3.99
N ILE A 101 -16.23 -3.05 -4.95
CA ILE A 101 -15.25 -3.89 -5.68
C ILE A 101 -14.80 -3.27 -7.02
N SER A 102 -15.11 -1.98 -7.25
CA SER A 102 -14.78 -1.27 -8.49
C SER A 102 -14.27 0.15 -8.26
N GLY A 103 -14.69 0.79 -7.17
CA GLY A 103 -14.23 2.10 -6.72
C GLY A 103 -13.17 1.98 -5.63
N SER A 104 -12.85 3.11 -4.99
CA SER A 104 -11.82 3.16 -3.95
C SER A 104 -12.39 3.19 -2.53
N GLY A 105 -13.72 3.19 -2.35
CA GLY A 105 -14.34 3.48 -1.06
C GLY A 105 -13.96 2.46 0.02
N ASP A 106 -14.08 1.18 -0.29
CA ASP A 106 -13.71 0.12 0.66
C ASP A 106 -12.20 -0.14 0.70
N VAL A 107 -11.44 0.17 -0.36
CA VAL A 107 -9.96 0.15 -0.29
C VAL A 107 -9.47 1.14 0.76
N LYS A 108 -9.99 2.37 0.77
CA LYS A 108 -9.69 3.38 1.79
C LYS A 108 -10.08 2.91 3.19
N PHE A 109 -11.19 2.21 3.32
CA PHE A 109 -11.60 1.62 4.60
C PHE A 109 -10.58 0.58 5.09
N ILE A 110 -10.17 -0.36 4.24
CA ILE A 110 -9.16 -1.37 4.58
C ILE A 110 -7.82 -0.74 4.94
N GLU A 111 -7.36 0.27 4.19
CA GLU A 111 -6.11 0.97 4.52
C GLU A 111 -6.21 1.73 5.86
N THR A 112 -7.35 2.36 6.12
CA THR A 112 -7.59 3.05 7.41
C THR A 112 -7.55 2.07 8.57
N ILE A 113 -8.07 0.85 8.40
CA ILE A 113 -7.94 -0.22 9.39
C ILE A 113 -6.46 -0.54 9.62
N MET A 114 -5.68 -0.72 8.54
CA MET A 114 -4.26 -1.04 8.63
C MET A 114 -3.50 0.00 9.46
N LYS A 115 -3.63 1.28 9.11
CA LYS A 115 -3.00 2.40 9.83
C LYS A 115 -3.47 2.48 11.28
N THR A 116 -4.77 2.33 11.52
CA THR A 116 -5.36 2.42 12.87
C THR A 116 -4.88 1.28 13.77
N MET A 117 -4.88 0.05 13.26
CA MET A 117 -4.43 -1.12 14.03
C MET A 117 -2.92 -1.06 14.27
N GLN A 118 -2.14 -0.58 13.30
CA GLN A 118 -0.71 -0.35 13.49
C GLN A 118 -0.44 0.63 14.64
N LYS A 119 -1.17 1.75 14.67
CA LYS A 119 -1.04 2.74 15.74
C LYS A 119 -1.51 2.24 17.10
N LYS A 120 -2.61 1.48 17.14
CA LYS A 120 -3.28 1.07 18.38
C LYS A 120 -2.71 -0.19 19.01
N TYR A 121 -2.34 -1.18 18.18
CA TYR A 121 -1.91 -2.52 18.60
C TYR A 121 -0.46 -2.82 18.22
N HIS A 122 0.27 -1.85 17.65
CA HIS A 122 1.67 -2.00 17.26
C HIS A 122 1.93 -3.20 16.35
N VAL A 123 0.98 -3.51 15.45
CA VAL A 123 1.15 -4.60 14.49
C VAL A 123 2.32 -4.31 13.54
N ASP A 124 2.97 -5.36 13.07
CA ASP A 124 4.05 -5.25 12.09
C ASP A 124 3.46 -4.91 10.73
N LYS A 125 3.69 -3.69 10.26
CA LYS A 125 3.23 -3.24 8.93
C LYS A 125 3.78 -4.08 7.79
N ASN A 126 4.88 -4.80 8.01
CA ASN A 126 5.45 -5.71 7.04
C ASN A 126 4.75 -7.08 6.99
N ARG A 127 3.86 -7.38 7.95
CA ARG A 127 3.16 -8.67 8.09
C ARG A 127 1.65 -8.47 8.19
N ILE A 128 1.12 -7.71 7.25
CA ILE A 128 -0.32 -7.53 7.04
C ILE A 128 -0.75 -8.41 5.87
N TYR A 129 -1.83 -9.16 6.06
CA TYR A 129 -2.40 -10.07 5.07
C TYR A 129 -3.90 -9.81 4.89
N ILE A 130 -4.40 -10.01 3.67
CA ILE A 130 -5.81 -9.80 3.35
C ILE A 130 -6.41 -11.08 2.78
N SER A 131 -7.58 -11.44 3.27
CA SER A 131 -8.36 -12.60 2.88
C SER A 131 -9.85 -12.25 2.85
N GLY A 132 -10.62 -13.01 2.08
CA GLY A 132 -12.07 -12.89 2.11
C GLY A 132 -12.76 -14.00 1.34
N PHE A 133 -14.05 -14.17 1.62
CA PHE A 133 -14.90 -15.19 0.99
C PHE A 133 -15.86 -14.55 -0.02
N SER A 134 -16.09 -15.21 -1.16
CA SER A 134 -17.07 -14.77 -2.16
C SER A 134 -16.78 -13.35 -2.67
N MET A 135 -17.69 -12.40 -2.51
CA MET A 135 -17.44 -11.00 -2.80
C MET A 135 -16.34 -10.38 -1.93
N GLY A 136 -16.10 -10.87 -0.72
CA GLY A 136 -14.90 -10.54 0.06
C GLY A 136 -13.62 -11.11 -0.59
N GLY A 137 -13.72 -12.24 -1.30
CA GLY A 137 -12.65 -12.77 -2.15
C GLY A 137 -12.41 -11.88 -3.38
N MET A 138 -13.47 -11.36 -3.99
CA MET A 138 -13.38 -10.34 -5.05
C MET A 138 -12.74 -9.04 -4.52
N MET A 139 -13.15 -8.58 -3.33
CA MET A 139 -12.53 -7.44 -2.66
C MET A 139 -11.06 -7.71 -2.31
N THR A 140 -10.69 -8.95 -1.98
CA THR A 140 -9.29 -9.33 -1.77
C THR A 140 -8.46 -9.14 -3.05
N TYR A 141 -9.00 -9.53 -4.20
CA TYR A 141 -8.38 -9.24 -5.50
C TYR A 141 -8.28 -7.75 -5.79
N HIS A 142 -9.32 -6.98 -5.50
CA HIS A 142 -9.34 -5.53 -5.67
C HIS A 142 -8.32 -4.84 -4.73
N CYS A 143 -8.23 -5.24 -3.46
CA CYS A 143 -7.17 -4.80 -2.56
C CYS A 143 -5.78 -5.19 -3.06
N MET A 144 -5.62 -6.34 -3.70
CA MET A 144 -4.32 -6.74 -4.26
C MET A 144 -3.83 -5.76 -5.32
N THR A 145 -4.70 -5.26 -6.20
CA THR A 145 -4.31 -4.30 -7.24
C THR A 145 -4.03 -2.91 -6.69
N LYS A 146 -4.61 -2.53 -5.54
CA LYS A 146 -4.48 -1.18 -4.96
C LYS A 146 -3.52 -1.07 -3.78
N LEU A 147 -3.37 -2.14 -3.00
CA LEU A 147 -2.60 -2.21 -1.75
C LEU A 147 -1.49 -3.25 -1.81
N GLY A 148 -1.22 -3.84 -2.98
CA GLY A 148 -0.19 -4.86 -3.16
C GLY A 148 1.21 -4.42 -2.70
N SER A 149 1.48 -3.12 -2.74
CA SER A 149 2.68 -2.46 -2.23
C SER A 149 2.91 -2.56 -0.72
N VAL A 150 1.84 -2.62 0.08
CA VAL A 150 1.86 -2.47 1.55
C VAL A 150 1.24 -3.66 2.30
N VAL A 151 0.74 -4.66 1.57
CA VAL A 151 0.21 -5.92 2.11
C VAL A 151 1.10 -7.05 1.64
N ALA A 152 1.53 -7.92 2.55
CA ALA A 152 2.55 -8.93 2.29
C ALA A 152 2.06 -10.06 1.37
N ALA A 153 0.83 -10.55 1.57
CA ALA A 153 0.24 -11.62 0.78
C ALA A 153 -1.31 -11.60 0.83
N PHE A 154 -1.94 -12.23 -0.16
CA PHE A 154 -3.40 -12.22 -0.36
C PHE A 154 -3.99 -13.63 -0.46
N GLY A 155 -5.21 -13.79 0.04
CA GLY A 155 -5.87 -15.10 0.17
C GLY A 155 -7.36 -15.08 -0.15
N PRO A 156 -7.75 -14.93 -1.44
CA PRO A 156 -9.15 -14.99 -1.83
C PRO A 156 -9.69 -16.42 -1.77
N VAL A 157 -10.93 -16.57 -1.27
CA VAL A 157 -11.65 -17.84 -1.23
C VAL A 157 -12.97 -17.69 -1.98
N SER A 158 -13.22 -18.55 -2.97
CA SER A 158 -14.44 -18.52 -3.81
C SER A 158 -14.76 -17.14 -4.43
N GLY A 159 -13.72 -16.34 -4.72
CA GLY A 159 -13.84 -15.05 -5.40
C GLY A 159 -13.28 -15.08 -6.82
N ILE A 160 -13.35 -13.95 -7.52
CA ILE A 160 -12.73 -13.76 -8.85
C ILE A 160 -11.96 -12.43 -8.89
N PRO A 161 -10.95 -12.31 -9.78
CA PRO A 161 -10.36 -11.02 -10.10
C PRO A 161 -11.40 -10.09 -10.74
N VAL A 162 -11.62 -8.92 -10.13
CA VAL A 162 -12.56 -7.89 -10.62
C VAL A 162 -11.85 -6.73 -11.33
N ASP A 163 -10.57 -6.53 -11.03
CA ASP A 163 -9.70 -5.47 -11.60
C ASP A 163 -8.73 -6.02 -12.67
N TYR A 164 -9.18 -6.94 -13.52
CA TYR A 164 -8.32 -7.60 -14.52
C TYR A 164 -7.65 -6.62 -15.52
N ARG A 165 -8.13 -5.38 -15.61
CA ARG A 165 -7.77 -4.47 -16.71
C ARG A 165 -6.53 -3.61 -16.46
N ASP A 166 -6.09 -3.46 -15.21
CA ASP A 166 -4.94 -2.60 -14.91
C ASP A 166 -4.35 -2.93 -13.51
N PRO A 167 -3.63 -4.06 -13.34
CA PRO A 167 -2.90 -4.27 -12.11
C PRO A 167 -1.88 -3.14 -12.02
N VAL A 168 -1.99 -2.28 -10.99
CA VAL A 168 -0.90 -1.36 -10.67
C VAL A 168 0.24 -2.26 -10.19
N VAL A 169 1.11 -2.66 -11.12
CA VAL A 169 2.26 -3.51 -10.82
C VAL A 169 3.26 -2.65 -10.06
N VAL A 170 3.04 -2.54 -8.75
CA VAL A 170 3.96 -1.88 -7.82
C VAL A 170 5.09 -2.84 -7.44
N ARG A 171 4.77 -4.13 -7.31
CA ARG A 171 5.70 -5.24 -7.05
C ARG A 171 5.05 -6.58 -7.41
N LYS A 172 5.83 -7.66 -7.39
CA LYS A 172 5.32 -9.03 -7.44
C LYS A 172 4.62 -9.41 -6.15
N VAL A 173 3.46 -10.08 -6.21
CA VAL A 173 2.61 -10.34 -5.03
C VAL A 173 2.32 -11.83 -4.84
N PRO A 174 2.63 -12.41 -3.65
CA PRO A 174 2.22 -13.77 -3.30
C PRO A 174 0.71 -13.86 -3.09
N ILE A 175 0.09 -14.87 -3.70
CA ILE A 175 -1.35 -15.13 -3.60
C ILE A 175 -1.68 -16.62 -3.49
N MET A 176 -2.60 -16.98 -2.58
CA MET A 176 -3.21 -18.30 -2.50
C MET A 176 -4.72 -18.20 -2.75
N HIS A 177 -5.18 -18.77 -3.85
CA HIS A 177 -6.59 -18.87 -4.19
C HIS A 177 -7.14 -20.24 -3.75
N ILE A 178 -8.29 -20.26 -3.07
CA ILE A 178 -9.00 -21.50 -2.72
C ILE A 178 -10.40 -21.49 -3.35
N HIS A 179 -10.79 -22.54 -4.06
CA HIS A 179 -12.08 -22.57 -4.77
C HIS A 179 -12.66 -23.98 -4.88
N GLY A 180 -13.99 -24.11 -4.79
CA GLY A 180 -14.70 -25.35 -5.06
C GLY A 180 -14.85 -25.63 -6.56
N THR A 181 -14.54 -26.85 -7.02
CA THR A 181 -14.71 -27.19 -8.45
C THR A 181 -16.18 -27.39 -8.84
N GLY A 182 -17.08 -27.53 -7.85
CA GLY A 182 -18.52 -27.61 -8.01
C GLY A 182 -19.26 -26.33 -7.60
N ASP A 183 -18.54 -25.20 -7.43
CA ASP A 183 -19.13 -23.90 -7.10
C ASP A 183 -20.17 -23.51 -8.16
N ASP A 184 -21.40 -23.23 -7.71
CA ASP A 184 -22.56 -22.91 -8.52
C ASP A 184 -22.91 -21.40 -8.49
N VAL A 185 -22.23 -20.63 -7.63
CA VAL A 185 -22.36 -19.18 -7.52
C VAL A 185 -21.26 -18.50 -8.31
N VAL A 186 -20.00 -18.80 -7.96
CA VAL A 186 -18.81 -18.38 -8.68
C VAL A 186 -18.27 -19.61 -9.38
N LYS A 187 -18.85 -19.93 -10.54
CA LYS A 187 -18.60 -21.14 -11.31
C LYS A 187 -17.12 -21.36 -11.61
N TRP A 188 -16.61 -22.54 -11.23
CA TRP A 188 -15.27 -23.00 -11.60
C TRP A 188 -14.97 -22.87 -13.10
N GLY A 189 -15.96 -23.22 -13.93
CA GLY A 189 -15.87 -23.18 -15.39
C GLY A 189 -15.92 -21.78 -16.01
N GLY A 190 -16.17 -20.74 -15.21
CA GLY A 190 -16.37 -19.38 -15.66
C GLY A 190 -17.84 -19.00 -15.87
N ASP A 191 -18.09 -17.69 -15.85
CA ASP A 191 -19.36 -17.08 -16.21
C ASP A 191 -19.10 -15.73 -16.93
N PRO A 192 -19.21 -15.68 -18.27
CA PRO A 192 -18.98 -14.47 -19.06
C PRO A 192 -19.96 -13.32 -18.76
N ASN A 193 -21.10 -13.61 -18.14
CA ASN A 193 -22.16 -12.63 -17.87
C ASN A 193 -22.30 -12.35 -16.36
N HIS A 194 -21.30 -12.70 -15.57
CA HIS A 194 -21.33 -12.49 -14.13
C HIS A 194 -21.44 -11.00 -13.78
N ALA A 195 -22.30 -10.68 -12.81
CA ALA A 195 -22.60 -9.29 -12.44
C ALA A 195 -21.38 -8.51 -11.91
N ALA A 196 -20.39 -9.19 -11.32
CA ALA A 196 -19.14 -8.60 -10.85
C ALA A 196 -18.07 -8.42 -11.96
N GLY A 197 -18.42 -8.66 -13.22
CA GLY A 197 -17.49 -8.70 -14.35
C GLY A 197 -17.32 -10.13 -14.86
N GLY A 198 -17.55 -10.32 -16.15
CA GLY A 198 -17.47 -11.63 -16.80
C GLY A 198 -16.09 -12.26 -16.65
N TYR A 199 -16.06 -13.57 -16.39
CA TYR A 199 -14.82 -14.32 -16.17
C TYR A 199 -14.86 -15.72 -16.80
N GLY A 200 -13.70 -16.24 -17.21
CA GLY A 200 -13.45 -17.61 -17.67
C GLY A 200 -13.13 -18.58 -16.52
N ARG A 201 -12.42 -19.66 -16.81
CA ARG A 201 -12.16 -20.72 -15.81
C ARG A 201 -11.20 -20.27 -14.72
N ILE A 202 -11.44 -20.72 -13.49
CA ILE A 202 -10.64 -20.32 -12.30
C ILE A 202 -9.18 -20.80 -12.39
N ASP A 203 -8.94 -22.02 -12.85
CA ASP A 203 -7.58 -22.58 -13.04
C ASP A 203 -6.77 -21.77 -14.08
N ASP A 204 -7.40 -21.43 -15.20
CA ASP A 204 -6.79 -20.56 -16.21
C ASP A 204 -6.45 -19.17 -15.64
N TYR A 205 -7.27 -18.64 -14.73
CA TYR A 205 -6.99 -17.36 -14.10
C TYR A 205 -5.80 -17.38 -13.18
N VAL A 206 -5.73 -18.37 -12.29
CA VAL A 206 -4.57 -18.47 -11.39
C VAL A 206 -3.30 -18.70 -12.20
N LYS A 207 -3.34 -19.54 -13.25
CA LYS A 207 -2.18 -19.74 -14.15
C LYS A 207 -1.76 -18.44 -14.84
N LYS A 208 -2.70 -17.65 -15.36
CA LYS A 208 -2.40 -16.33 -15.96
C LYS A 208 -1.78 -15.36 -14.95
N TRP A 209 -2.28 -15.36 -13.72
CA TRP A 209 -1.71 -14.52 -12.66
C TRP A 209 -0.29 -14.95 -12.31
N ALA A 210 -0.06 -16.26 -12.14
CA ALA A 210 1.27 -16.81 -11.94
C ALA A 210 2.26 -16.39 -13.03
N ALA A 211 1.83 -16.37 -14.30
CA ALA A 211 2.66 -15.87 -15.40
C ALA A 211 2.99 -14.38 -15.25
N ALA A 212 2.01 -13.54 -14.87
CA ALA A 212 2.23 -12.11 -14.60
C ALA A 212 3.19 -11.89 -13.42
N GLU A 213 3.20 -12.79 -12.44
CA GLU A 213 4.11 -12.77 -11.31
C GLU A 213 5.52 -13.32 -11.62
N GLY A 214 5.76 -13.78 -12.85
CA GLY A 214 7.05 -14.33 -13.29
C GLY A 214 7.29 -15.78 -12.85
N CYS A 215 6.25 -16.49 -12.40
CA CYS A 215 6.36 -17.88 -11.97
C CYS A 215 6.55 -18.83 -13.16
N ASP A 216 7.21 -19.98 -12.93
CA ASP A 216 7.22 -21.08 -13.91
C ASP A 216 5.83 -21.71 -14.00
N VAL A 217 5.10 -21.38 -15.06
CA VAL A 217 3.74 -21.87 -15.32
C VAL A 217 3.70 -23.18 -16.11
N GLU A 218 4.83 -23.61 -16.66
CA GLU A 218 4.93 -24.84 -17.46
C GLU A 218 5.31 -26.05 -16.59
N HIS A 219 5.97 -25.84 -15.46
CA HIS A 219 6.32 -26.89 -14.50
C HIS A 219 5.81 -26.59 -13.07
N PRO A 220 4.48 -26.52 -12.85
CA PRO A 220 3.95 -26.34 -11.51
C PRO A 220 4.20 -27.54 -10.61
N GLU A 221 4.32 -27.30 -9.31
CA GLU A 221 4.26 -28.36 -8.31
C GLU A 221 2.79 -28.71 -8.04
N VAL A 222 2.36 -29.93 -8.36
CA VAL A 222 0.98 -30.38 -8.21
C VAL A 222 0.92 -31.55 -7.23
N ILE A 223 0.04 -31.43 -6.24
CA ILE A 223 -0.27 -32.49 -5.29
C ILE A 223 -1.76 -32.83 -5.41
N ARG A 224 -2.04 -34.09 -5.73
CA ARG A 224 -3.40 -34.64 -5.80
C ARG A 224 -3.38 -36.15 -5.43
N PRO A 225 -4.19 -36.60 -4.47
CA PRO A 225 -5.08 -35.79 -3.63
C PRO A 225 -4.30 -34.98 -2.56
N TYR A 226 -4.83 -33.84 -2.14
CA TYR A 226 -4.26 -32.95 -1.12
C TYR A 226 -5.20 -32.85 0.10
N PRO A 227 -4.67 -32.88 1.33
CA PRO A 227 -3.27 -33.12 1.70
C PRO A 227 -2.83 -34.58 1.51
N GLU A 228 -1.57 -34.83 1.14
CA GLU A 228 -1.03 -36.19 0.91
C GLU A 228 -1.13 -37.11 2.13
N THR A 229 -1.26 -36.52 3.31
CA THR A 229 -1.31 -37.21 4.60
C THR A 229 -2.71 -37.69 4.99
N SER A 230 -3.73 -37.45 4.15
CA SER A 230 -5.12 -37.81 4.43
C SER A 230 -5.65 -38.85 3.43
N ASP A 231 -6.17 -39.96 3.95
CA ASP A 231 -6.82 -41.02 3.16
C ASP A 231 -8.19 -40.59 2.57
N HIS A 232 -8.69 -39.42 2.97
CA HIS A 232 -9.96 -38.83 2.51
C HIS A 232 -9.78 -37.51 1.77
N ALA A 233 -8.53 -37.17 1.42
CA ALA A 233 -8.17 -35.93 0.74
C ALA A 233 -9.01 -35.69 -0.52
N ALA A 234 -9.74 -34.57 -0.53
CA ALA A 234 -10.64 -34.16 -1.60
C ALA A 234 -10.28 -32.77 -2.16
N ALA A 235 -8.99 -32.53 -2.38
CA ALA A 235 -8.50 -31.32 -3.00
C ALA A 235 -7.29 -31.58 -3.92
N THR A 236 -6.98 -30.60 -4.75
CA THR A 236 -5.75 -30.51 -5.53
C THR A 236 -5.03 -29.23 -5.17
N ARG A 237 -3.73 -29.28 -4.84
CA ARG A 237 -2.90 -28.10 -4.63
C ARG A 237 -1.93 -27.95 -5.80
N THR A 238 -1.99 -26.81 -6.47
CA THR A 238 -1.09 -26.44 -7.57
C THR A 238 -0.32 -25.19 -7.17
N ARG A 239 1.01 -25.26 -7.15
CA ARG A 239 1.91 -24.15 -6.81
C ARG A 239 2.73 -23.75 -8.04
N TYR A 240 2.74 -22.47 -8.33
CA TYR A 240 3.60 -21.84 -9.32
C TYR A 240 4.63 -20.99 -8.59
N ILE A 241 5.92 -21.18 -8.90
CA ILE A 241 7.01 -20.58 -8.13
C ILE A 241 7.86 -19.69 -9.05
N ASN A 242 8.08 -18.44 -8.62
CA ASN A 242 9.14 -17.57 -9.11
C ASN A 242 10.30 -17.64 -8.11
N LYS A 243 11.37 -18.34 -8.49
CA LYS A 243 12.54 -18.57 -7.63
C LYS A 243 13.41 -17.34 -7.46
N GLU A 244 13.40 -16.41 -8.42
CA GLU A 244 14.24 -15.21 -8.41
C GLU A 244 13.72 -14.19 -7.38
N ASP A 245 12.40 -13.98 -7.37
CA ASP A 245 11.76 -13.01 -6.48
C ASP A 245 11.21 -13.64 -5.18
N ASN A 246 11.36 -14.96 -5.00
CA ASN A 246 10.79 -15.72 -3.89
C ASN A 246 9.26 -15.51 -3.75
N ILE A 247 8.55 -15.62 -4.87
CA ILE A 247 7.09 -15.44 -4.95
C ILE A 247 6.43 -16.77 -5.31
N GLU A 248 5.28 -17.03 -4.68
CA GLU A 248 4.43 -18.19 -4.95
C GLU A 248 3.01 -17.75 -5.29
N VAL A 249 2.46 -18.35 -6.34
CA VAL A 249 1.04 -18.29 -6.69
C VAL A 249 0.46 -19.69 -6.55
N THR A 250 -0.53 -19.86 -5.68
CA THR A 250 -1.08 -21.18 -5.34
C THR A 250 -2.58 -21.26 -5.55
N LEU A 251 -3.04 -22.38 -6.12
CA LEU A 251 -4.45 -22.75 -6.22
C LEU A 251 -4.72 -24.01 -5.41
N ILE A 252 -5.68 -23.96 -4.50
CA ILE A 252 -6.29 -25.14 -3.88
C ILE A 252 -7.69 -25.31 -4.45
N ALA A 253 -7.85 -26.34 -5.29
CA ALA A 253 -9.14 -26.74 -5.85
C ALA A 253 -9.79 -27.77 -4.93
N LEU A 254 -11.01 -27.50 -4.44
CA LEU A 254 -11.76 -28.40 -3.56
C LEU A 254 -12.68 -29.28 -4.42
N ASP A 255 -12.35 -30.56 -4.56
CA ASP A 255 -12.96 -31.47 -5.52
C ASP A 255 -14.46 -31.67 -5.19
N GLY A 256 -15.32 -31.28 -6.13
CA GLY A 256 -16.79 -31.45 -6.04
C GLY A 256 -17.49 -30.54 -5.03
N LYS A 257 -16.77 -29.64 -4.36
CA LYS A 257 -17.36 -28.72 -3.37
C LYS A 257 -17.93 -27.48 -4.04
N GLY A 258 -19.03 -26.96 -3.46
CA GLY A 258 -19.74 -25.77 -3.93
C GLY A 258 -19.09 -24.45 -3.50
N HIS A 259 -19.91 -23.40 -3.40
CA HIS A 259 -19.50 -22.07 -2.93
C HIS A 259 -19.16 -22.05 -1.45
N TRP A 260 -17.91 -22.37 -1.10
CA TRP A 260 -17.57 -22.81 0.25
C TRP A 260 -16.18 -22.40 0.72
N HIS A 261 -16.12 -21.90 1.96
CA HIS A 261 -14.90 -21.77 2.73
C HIS A 261 -14.75 -23.01 3.60
N SER A 262 -13.80 -23.88 3.26
CA SER A 262 -13.69 -25.20 3.89
C SER A 262 -13.23 -25.13 5.34
N ASP A 263 -14.00 -25.77 6.20
CA ASP A 263 -13.75 -26.07 7.62
C ASP A 263 -13.64 -27.60 7.87
N ASP A 264 -13.55 -28.39 6.79
CA ASP A 264 -13.48 -29.85 6.85
C ASP A 264 -12.02 -30.36 6.80
N PRO A 265 -11.55 -31.08 7.83
CA PRO A 265 -10.21 -31.67 7.83
C PRO A 265 -9.96 -32.66 6.70
N ASN A 266 -11.01 -33.32 6.19
CA ASN A 266 -10.88 -34.30 5.11
C ASN A 266 -10.67 -33.64 3.74
N VAL A 267 -11.00 -32.36 3.62
CA VAL A 267 -10.75 -31.56 2.42
C VAL A 267 -9.49 -30.74 2.67
N VAL A 268 -9.64 -29.58 3.30
CA VAL A 268 -8.60 -28.71 3.87
C VAL A 268 -9.27 -27.77 4.87
N TYR A 269 -8.54 -27.29 5.87
CA TYR A 269 -8.97 -26.09 6.61
C TYR A 269 -8.47 -24.86 5.86
N SER A 270 -9.34 -24.19 5.07
CA SER A 270 -8.95 -23.06 4.23
C SER A 270 -8.18 -21.99 5.02
N THR A 271 -8.63 -21.67 6.23
CA THR A 271 -7.98 -20.69 7.10
C THR A 271 -6.57 -21.09 7.53
N ARG A 272 -6.33 -22.39 7.79
CA ARG A 272 -5.01 -22.89 8.17
C ARG A 272 -4.05 -22.93 6.99
N GLU A 273 -4.55 -23.27 5.80
CA GLU A 273 -3.80 -23.18 4.55
C GLU A 273 -3.36 -21.74 4.27
N LEU A 274 -4.31 -20.79 4.36
CA LEU A 274 -4.02 -19.37 4.22
C LEU A 274 -2.98 -18.88 5.24
N TRP A 275 -3.08 -19.27 6.51
CA TRP A 275 -2.08 -18.88 7.51
C TRP A 275 -0.70 -19.48 7.22
N ASN A 276 -0.65 -20.76 6.86
CA ASN A 276 0.60 -21.43 6.50
C ASN A 276 1.28 -20.79 5.29
N PHE A 277 0.49 -20.26 4.36
CA PHE A 277 0.96 -19.45 3.26
C PHE A 277 1.45 -18.08 3.73
N PHE A 278 0.58 -17.30 4.38
CA PHE A 278 0.85 -15.92 4.81
C PHE A 278 2.11 -15.78 5.65
N LYS A 279 2.32 -16.65 6.64
CA LYS A 279 3.44 -16.54 7.57
C LYS A 279 4.83 -16.67 6.93
N GLN A 280 4.89 -17.10 5.66
CA GLN A 280 6.13 -17.17 4.88
C GLN A 280 6.54 -15.81 4.31
N TYR A 281 5.63 -14.84 4.24
CA TYR A 281 5.84 -13.56 3.57
C TYR A 281 5.90 -12.41 4.57
N LYS A 282 6.89 -11.54 4.35
CA LYS A 282 7.07 -10.28 5.06
C LYS A 282 7.62 -9.25 4.06
N LEU A 283 7.13 -8.02 4.13
CA LEU A 283 7.68 -6.89 3.37
C LEU A 283 8.92 -6.29 4.05
N ASP A 284 9.67 -5.47 3.32
CA ASP A 284 10.74 -4.65 3.87
C ASP A 284 10.42 -3.17 3.69
N LEU A 285 9.27 -2.74 4.25
CA LEU A 285 8.87 -1.34 4.22
C LEU A 285 9.79 -0.51 5.14
N PRO A 286 10.16 0.72 4.74
CA PRO A 286 10.96 1.62 5.58
C PRO A 286 10.35 1.80 6.97
N GLU A 287 11.15 1.82 8.05
CA GLU A 287 10.64 2.04 9.42
C GLU A 287 9.94 3.41 9.57
N ASP A 288 8.85 3.46 10.34
CA ASP A 288 8.11 4.70 10.65
C ASP A 288 8.89 5.55 11.64
N VAL A 289 9.88 6.28 11.14
CA VAL A 289 10.54 7.33 11.91
C VAL A 289 9.72 8.59 11.73
N LYS A 290 9.14 9.15 12.81
CA LYS A 290 8.67 10.54 12.80
C LYS A 290 9.90 11.45 12.65
N PRO A 291 10.13 12.12 11.50
CA PRO A 291 11.39 12.81 11.30
C PRO A 291 11.25 14.29 11.63
N GLU A 292 12.32 14.87 12.19
CA GLU A 292 12.72 16.22 11.80
C GLU A 292 13.23 16.16 10.34
N GLU A 293 13.10 17.25 9.58
CA GLU A 293 13.55 17.33 8.19
C GLU A 293 15.00 16.80 8.06
N ALA A 294 15.24 15.89 7.11
CA ALA A 294 16.55 15.27 6.97
C ALA A 294 17.62 16.37 6.76
N ALA A 295 18.66 16.38 7.60
CA ALA A 295 19.69 17.43 7.56
C ALA A 295 20.67 17.33 6.37
N GLY A 296 20.45 16.41 5.43
CA GLY A 296 21.36 16.18 4.30
C GLY A 296 21.01 16.97 3.05
N ASP A 297 21.75 16.68 1.97
CA ASP A 297 21.72 17.44 0.72
C ASP A 297 20.34 17.37 0.04
N VAL A 298 19.85 18.52 -0.41
CA VAL A 298 18.69 18.59 -1.32
C VAL A 298 19.15 18.09 -2.68
N VAL A 299 18.68 16.91 -3.07
CA VAL A 299 18.97 16.32 -4.39
C VAL A 299 17.91 16.67 -5.42
N PHE A 300 16.74 17.09 -4.95
CA PHE A 300 15.66 17.59 -5.78
C PHE A 300 14.83 18.59 -4.96
N HIS A 301 14.40 19.65 -5.62
CA HIS A 301 13.35 20.54 -5.13
C HIS A 301 12.50 20.96 -6.32
N ASP A 302 11.24 21.28 -6.08
CA ASP A 302 10.43 21.95 -7.08
C ASP A 302 11.07 23.31 -7.43
N ASN A 303 11.06 23.64 -8.72
CA ASN A 303 11.54 24.89 -9.29
C ASN A 303 10.36 25.79 -9.71
N TRP A 304 9.23 25.62 -9.03
CA TRP A 304 7.96 26.18 -9.44
C TRP A 304 7.96 27.71 -9.43
N GLU A 305 8.57 28.35 -8.44
CA GLU A 305 8.70 29.82 -8.38
C GLU A 305 9.32 30.41 -9.66
N ASP A 306 10.38 29.80 -10.18
CA ASP A 306 11.04 30.24 -11.42
C ASP A 306 10.17 29.96 -12.65
N GLU A 307 9.45 28.83 -12.64
CA GLU A 307 8.66 28.36 -13.77
C GLU A 307 7.33 29.10 -13.95
N VAL A 308 6.76 29.71 -12.89
CA VAL A 308 5.57 30.58 -13.02
C VAL A 308 5.81 31.67 -14.07
N VAL A 309 7.03 32.24 -14.09
CA VAL A 309 7.39 33.30 -15.06
C VAL A 309 7.41 32.75 -16.49
N ASN A 310 7.81 31.49 -16.66
CA ASN A 310 7.98 30.84 -17.96
C ASN A 310 6.66 30.31 -18.52
N VAL A 311 5.83 29.67 -17.69
CA VAL A 311 4.63 28.94 -18.15
C VAL A 311 3.30 29.58 -17.71
N GLY A 312 3.34 30.64 -16.90
CA GLY A 312 2.14 31.21 -16.29
C GLY A 312 1.44 30.20 -15.40
N GLU A 313 0.12 30.04 -15.53
CA GLU A 313 -0.63 28.94 -14.90
C GLU A 313 -0.55 27.67 -15.75
N GLY A 314 0.67 27.18 -15.99
CA GLY A 314 0.96 26.01 -16.84
C GLY A 314 1.47 24.78 -16.08
N VAL A 315 2.08 23.85 -16.83
CA VAL A 315 2.84 22.71 -16.30
C VAL A 315 4.33 23.07 -16.35
N PRO A 316 5.03 23.09 -15.20
CA PRO A 316 6.45 23.46 -15.13
C PRO A 316 7.37 22.50 -15.91
N ALA A 317 8.56 22.98 -16.26
CA ALA A 317 9.57 22.15 -16.91
C ALA A 317 9.92 20.91 -16.08
N GLY A 318 10.04 19.76 -16.73
CA GLY A 318 10.30 18.45 -16.13
C GLY A 318 9.07 17.76 -15.54
N TRP A 319 7.91 18.44 -15.49
CA TRP A 319 6.66 17.87 -14.99
C TRP A 319 5.73 17.45 -16.12
N LYS A 320 4.91 16.44 -15.85
CA LYS A 320 3.82 15.96 -16.71
C LYS A 320 2.55 15.87 -15.86
N ARG A 321 1.43 16.33 -16.43
CA ARG A 321 0.11 16.23 -15.80
C ARG A 321 -0.85 15.46 -16.68
N GLU A 322 -1.54 14.49 -16.10
CA GLU A 322 -2.49 13.59 -16.78
C GLU A 322 -3.81 13.56 -16.01
N ASN A 323 -4.90 14.00 -16.63
CA ASN A 323 -6.24 13.80 -16.12
C ASN A 323 -6.96 12.74 -16.97
N SER A 324 -7.66 11.79 -16.34
CA SER A 324 -8.30 10.67 -17.03
C SER A 324 -9.60 10.20 -16.37
N MET A 325 -10.51 9.65 -17.17
CA MET A 325 -11.65 8.87 -16.69
C MET A 325 -11.22 7.41 -16.48
N ASN A 326 -11.77 6.75 -15.46
CA ASN A 326 -11.46 5.35 -15.15
C ASN A 326 -11.86 4.39 -16.28
N ASP A 327 -12.89 4.75 -17.06
CA ASP A 327 -13.36 3.98 -18.21
C ASP A 327 -12.57 4.24 -19.51
N GLY A 328 -11.58 5.14 -19.47
CA GLY A 328 -10.77 5.53 -20.62
C GLY A 328 -11.49 6.38 -21.66
N SER A 329 -12.73 6.81 -21.41
CA SER A 329 -13.54 7.57 -22.38
C SER A 329 -12.96 8.95 -22.71
N ARG A 330 -12.20 9.54 -21.78
CA ARG A 330 -11.62 10.87 -21.92
C ARG A 330 -10.30 10.98 -21.15
N ASN A 331 -9.33 11.65 -21.78
CA ASN A 331 -8.07 12.03 -21.17
C ASN A 331 -7.68 13.47 -21.57
N ASP A 332 -6.87 14.09 -20.72
CA ASP A 332 -6.20 15.35 -21.01
C ASP A 332 -4.77 15.23 -20.45
N VAL A 333 -3.78 15.40 -21.32
CA VAL A 333 -2.36 15.28 -20.98
C VAL A 333 -1.65 16.58 -21.35
N LYS A 334 -0.86 17.12 -20.41
CA LYS A 334 0.03 18.27 -20.62
C LYS A 334 1.44 17.87 -20.20
N GLU A 335 2.39 18.16 -21.06
CA GLU A 335 3.78 17.74 -20.91
C GLU A 335 4.69 18.92 -20.53
N ASN A 336 5.99 18.62 -20.48
CA ASN A 336 7.09 19.49 -20.10
C ASN A 336 6.96 20.94 -20.63
N GLY A 337 6.71 21.89 -19.73
CA GLY A 337 6.70 23.32 -20.06
C GLY A 337 5.42 23.82 -20.75
N ALA A 338 4.30 23.10 -20.68
CA ALA A 338 3.05 23.53 -21.30
C ALA A 338 2.47 24.78 -20.63
N ALA A 339 2.37 25.89 -21.37
CA ALA A 339 1.91 27.17 -20.83
C ALA A 339 0.38 27.32 -20.72
N ASN A 340 -0.09 28.07 -19.71
CA ASN A 340 -1.47 28.56 -19.55
C ASN A 340 -2.56 27.50 -19.79
N THR A 341 -2.45 26.36 -19.11
CA THR A 341 -3.34 25.22 -19.32
C THR A 341 -4.55 25.28 -18.38
N GLY A 342 -5.74 24.91 -18.87
CA GLY A 342 -6.89 24.68 -17.98
C GLY A 342 -6.67 23.47 -17.06
N GLY A 343 -7.39 23.41 -15.93
CA GLY A 343 -7.32 22.28 -14.99
C GLY A 343 -6.14 22.36 -14.02
N ALA A 344 -5.54 21.22 -13.68
CA ALA A 344 -4.43 21.14 -12.72
C ALA A 344 -3.16 21.80 -13.28
N ARG A 345 -2.56 22.72 -12.53
CA ARG A 345 -1.53 23.66 -13.01
C ARG A 345 -0.81 24.36 -11.87
N ILE A 346 0.33 24.98 -12.14
CA ILE A 346 1.03 25.81 -11.15
C ILE A 346 0.22 27.07 -10.79
N LYS A 347 0.35 27.51 -9.53
CA LYS A 347 -0.30 28.67 -8.93
C LYS A 347 0.71 29.49 -8.13
N ASP A 348 0.65 30.79 -8.33
CA ASP A 348 1.45 31.78 -7.60
C ASP A 348 0.58 32.51 -6.57
N PHE A 349 1.11 32.67 -5.35
CA PHE A 349 0.41 33.15 -4.17
C PHE A 349 1.05 34.40 -3.58
N VAL A 350 0.33 35.08 -2.69
CA VAL A 350 0.89 36.21 -1.96
C VAL A 350 1.97 35.71 -1.00
N ALA A 351 3.15 36.33 -1.09
CA ALA A 351 4.30 35.96 -0.29
C ALA A 351 4.09 36.09 1.22
N GLY A 352 4.85 35.29 1.99
CA GLY A 352 4.87 35.36 3.47
C GLY A 352 4.04 34.27 4.17
N GLY A 353 3.77 33.19 3.45
CA GLY A 353 3.05 32.01 3.93
C GLY A 353 3.94 30.77 4.06
N ASP A 354 3.31 29.61 4.16
CA ASP A 354 3.99 28.31 4.20
C ASP A 354 4.73 28.02 2.87
N PHE A 355 4.21 28.51 1.75
CA PHE A 355 4.86 28.57 0.43
C PHE A 355 4.23 29.67 -0.44
N ASN A 356 4.98 30.14 -1.44
CA ASN A 356 4.54 31.20 -2.36
C ASN A 356 4.08 30.65 -3.71
N THR A 357 4.53 29.45 -4.09
CA THR A 357 4.10 28.80 -5.32
C THR A 357 3.75 27.35 -5.03
N GLY A 358 2.69 26.87 -5.68
CA GLY A 358 2.24 25.49 -5.52
C GLY A 358 1.57 24.96 -6.78
N PHE A 359 1.40 23.65 -6.87
CA PHE A 359 0.68 23.01 -7.95
C PHE A 359 -0.76 22.74 -7.53
N TYR A 360 -1.70 23.40 -8.21
CA TYR A 360 -3.13 23.10 -8.12
C TYR A 360 -3.37 21.70 -8.70
N PHE A 361 -3.57 20.74 -7.81
CA PHE A 361 -3.69 19.32 -8.10
C PHE A 361 -5.16 18.91 -7.95
N SER A 362 -5.81 18.61 -9.08
CA SER A 362 -7.26 18.41 -9.12
C SER A 362 -7.69 17.59 -10.32
N ALA A 363 -8.52 16.57 -10.07
CA ALA A 363 -9.19 15.84 -11.14
C ALA A 363 -10.36 16.64 -11.75
N ARG A 364 -11.04 17.50 -10.97
CA ARG A 364 -12.25 18.26 -11.38
C ARG A 364 -13.25 17.35 -12.11
N ASP A 365 -13.37 17.51 -13.43
CA ASP A 365 -14.29 16.80 -14.30
C ASP A 365 -13.85 15.37 -14.60
N PHE A 366 -12.65 14.96 -14.18
CA PHE A 366 -12.07 13.65 -14.40
C PHE A 366 -12.14 12.78 -13.13
N ASP A 367 -11.93 11.48 -13.28
CA ASP A 367 -11.85 10.55 -12.15
C ASP A 367 -10.48 10.58 -11.47
N GLN A 368 -9.45 10.89 -12.26
CA GLN A 368 -8.06 10.88 -11.82
C GLN A 368 -7.29 12.12 -12.28
N CYS A 369 -6.30 12.51 -11.47
CA CYS A 369 -5.24 13.45 -11.81
C CYS A 369 -3.90 12.87 -11.35
N LYS A 370 -2.94 12.72 -12.26
CA LYS A 370 -1.55 12.33 -11.98
C LYS A 370 -0.64 13.50 -12.32
N LEU A 371 0.23 13.88 -11.38
CA LEU A 371 1.32 14.84 -11.57
C LEU A 371 2.64 14.12 -11.36
N SER A 372 3.54 14.12 -12.35
CA SER A 372 4.79 13.36 -12.29
C SER A 372 6.01 14.16 -12.73
N TYR A 373 7.16 13.89 -12.13
CA TYR A 373 8.49 14.42 -12.47
C TYR A 373 9.49 13.27 -12.70
N GLY A 374 10.47 13.47 -13.56
CA GLY A 374 11.56 12.50 -13.79
C GLY A 374 11.50 11.81 -15.14
N SER A 375 10.38 11.91 -15.86
CA SER A 375 10.12 11.17 -17.11
C SER A 375 10.69 11.80 -18.38
N PHE A 376 11.29 13.00 -18.31
CA PHE A 376 12.00 13.63 -19.43
C PHE A 376 13.53 13.52 -19.31
N ASP A 377 14.24 13.30 -20.43
CA ASP A 377 15.70 13.07 -20.46
C ASP A 377 16.52 14.20 -19.81
N ASN A 378 16.07 15.45 -19.97
CA ASN A 378 16.71 16.63 -19.41
C ASN A 378 16.25 16.98 -17.99
N HIS A 379 15.32 16.21 -17.43
CA HIS A 379 14.75 16.41 -16.08
C HIS A 379 14.55 15.04 -15.41
N ARG A 380 15.65 14.29 -15.28
CA ARG A 380 15.67 12.99 -14.61
C ARG A 380 15.81 13.16 -13.10
N LEU A 381 15.04 12.39 -12.33
CA LEU A 381 15.31 12.20 -10.90
C LEU A 381 16.31 11.04 -10.75
N HIS A 382 17.59 11.36 -10.90
CA HIS A 382 18.67 10.39 -10.77
C HIS A 382 19.07 10.21 -9.30
N LEU A 383 18.95 9.01 -8.76
CA LEU A 383 19.24 8.71 -7.36
C LEU A 383 20.30 7.62 -7.24
N THR A 384 21.19 7.79 -6.26
CA THR A 384 22.27 6.86 -5.94
C THR A 384 21.93 6.08 -4.67
N PRO A 385 22.59 4.95 -4.39
CA PRO A 385 22.32 4.19 -3.18
C PRO A 385 22.41 5.04 -1.90
N GLY A 386 21.46 4.86 -0.99
CA GLY A 386 21.37 5.62 0.26
C GLY A 386 19.95 5.77 0.80
N LYS A 387 19.84 6.49 1.91
CA LYS A 387 18.56 6.84 2.54
C LYS A 387 18.14 8.23 2.12
N TYR A 388 16.85 8.42 1.88
CA TYR A 388 16.27 9.65 1.39
C TYR A 388 14.99 10.00 2.15
N GLN A 389 14.57 11.25 2.03
CA GLN A 389 13.31 11.75 2.55
C GLN A 389 12.64 12.62 1.50
N LEU A 390 11.38 12.32 1.17
CA LEU A 390 10.46 13.19 0.45
C LEU A 390 9.74 14.07 1.48
N SER A 391 9.70 15.38 1.24
CA SER A 391 8.94 16.35 2.02
C SER A 391 8.13 17.25 1.11
N PHE A 392 6.90 17.60 1.52
CA PHE A 392 6.08 18.58 0.81
C PHE A 392 4.96 19.10 1.72
N ASN A 393 4.30 20.17 1.30
CA ASN A 393 3.11 20.73 1.94
C ASN A 393 1.87 20.45 1.09
N SER A 394 0.72 20.28 1.73
CA SER A 394 -0.57 20.21 1.06
C SER A 394 -1.60 21.10 1.76
N ILE A 395 -2.48 21.72 0.98
CA ILE A 395 -3.60 22.51 1.52
C ILE A 395 -4.84 22.39 0.64
N PHE A 396 -6.04 22.40 1.24
CA PHE A 396 -7.28 22.39 0.46
C PHE A 396 -7.45 23.70 -0.33
N TRP A 397 -8.00 23.60 -1.54
CA TRP A 397 -8.28 24.72 -2.44
C TRP A 397 -9.75 24.70 -2.83
N ASN A 398 -10.53 25.72 -2.46
CA ASN A 398 -11.98 25.62 -2.42
C ASN A 398 -12.76 26.65 -3.25
N ASP A 399 -13.46 26.13 -4.26
CA ASP A 399 -14.86 26.32 -4.70
C ASP A 399 -15.31 25.00 -5.40
N GLY A 400 -15.36 23.90 -4.64
CA GLY A 400 -15.69 22.56 -5.17
C GLY A 400 -15.50 21.36 -4.22
N SER A 401 -14.77 21.54 -3.11
CA SER A 401 -14.48 20.47 -2.14
C SER A 401 -15.59 20.23 -1.09
N GLU A 402 -16.79 20.75 -1.32
CA GLU A 402 -17.88 20.89 -0.32
C GLU A 402 -18.43 19.57 0.26
N ASN A 403 -17.93 18.39 -0.14
CA ASN A 403 -18.45 17.09 0.31
C ASN A 403 -17.45 16.11 0.96
N GLY A 404 -16.19 16.49 1.27
CA GLY A 404 -15.37 15.62 2.13
C GLY A 404 -13.86 15.84 2.09
N ALA A 405 -13.17 15.31 3.11
CA ALA A 405 -11.72 15.24 3.13
C ALA A 405 -11.21 14.49 1.89
N VAL A 406 -10.49 15.19 1.01
CA VAL A 406 -9.87 14.63 -0.19
C VAL A 406 -8.55 14.00 0.20
N THR A 407 -8.29 12.79 -0.30
CA THR A 407 -7.00 12.12 -0.15
C THR A 407 -6.30 11.96 -1.51
N PHE A 408 -4.97 11.90 -1.47
CA PHE A 408 -4.12 11.66 -2.62
C PHE A 408 -2.93 10.78 -2.22
N ASP A 409 -2.23 10.24 -3.20
CA ASP A 409 -1.07 9.38 -2.99
C ASP A 409 0.22 10.08 -3.47
N ALA A 410 1.35 9.74 -2.87
CA ALA A 410 2.69 10.13 -3.34
C ALA A 410 3.55 8.88 -3.54
N CYS A 411 4.23 8.77 -4.67
CA CYS A 411 5.00 7.58 -5.04
C CYS A 411 6.32 7.94 -5.70
N ILE A 412 7.35 7.10 -5.48
CA ILE A 412 8.60 7.12 -6.22
C ILE A 412 8.86 5.72 -6.76
N THR A 413 9.05 5.60 -8.07
CA THR A 413 9.27 4.32 -8.76
C THR A 413 10.46 4.38 -9.70
N GLY A 414 11.21 3.29 -9.84
CA GLY A 414 12.29 3.18 -10.80
C GLY A 414 11.74 3.19 -12.24
N ILE A 415 12.34 3.98 -13.13
CA ILE A 415 11.85 4.10 -14.51
C ILE A 415 12.07 2.80 -15.29
N SER A 416 13.22 2.14 -15.06
CA SER A 416 13.65 0.96 -15.82
C SER A 416 13.06 -0.35 -15.30
N ASP A 417 13.08 -0.55 -13.98
CA ASP A 417 12.65 -1.79 -13.33
C ASP A 417 11.23 -1.72 -12.74
N LYS A 418 10.61 -0.53 -12.75
CA LYS A 418 9.29 -0.26 -12.16
C LYS A 418 9.21 -0.55 -10.66
N LYS A 419 10.36 -0.67 -9.98
CA LYS A 419 10.42 -0.93 -8.54
C LYS A 419 9.99 0.32 -7.79
N VAL A 420 8.91 0.23 -7.02
CA VAL A 420 8.50 1.31 -6.12
C VAL A 420 9.41 1.33 -4.90
N VAL A 421 9.98 2.50 -4.63
CA VAL A 421 10.87 2.75 -3.49
C VAL A 421 10.20 3.61 -2.42
N LEU A 422 9.15 4.34 -2.78
CA LEU A 422 8.29 5.07 -1.84
C LEU A 422 6.84 4.98 -2.31
N LEU A 423 5.92 4.72 -1.38
CA LEU A 423 4.49 4.89 -1.61
C LEU A 423 3.79 5.29 -0.31
N GLU A 424 3.24 6.49 -0.33
CA GLU A 424 2.37 7.02 0.71
C GLU A 424 0.96 7.13 0.12
N GLN A 425 0.02 6.38 0.68
CA GLN A 425 -1.36 6.35 0.20
C GLN A 425 -2.30 7.13 1.13
N ASN A 426 -3.38 7.62 0.54
CA ASN A 426 -4.45 8.31 1.24
C ASN A 426 -3.97 9.43 2.17
N LEU A 427 -3.03 10.22 1.69
CA LEU A 427 -2.56 11.40 2.38
C LEU A 427 -3.69 12.42 2.48
N GLU A 428 -3.95 12.86 3.70
CA GLU A 428 -4.90 13.92 3.98
C GLU A 428 -4.27 15.30 3.67
N SER A 429 -5.08 16.34 3.76
CA SER A 429 -4.63 17.72 3.67
C SER A 429 -5.29 18.53 4.78
N GLU A 430 -4.69 19.65 5.18
CA GLU A 430 -5.25 20.56 6.18
C GLU A 430 -5.27 22.00 5.64
N GLY A 431 -5.88 22.91 6.41
CA GLY A 431 -6.07 24.30 6.00
C GLY A 431 -7.21 24.46 5.00
N ASN A 432 -7.46 25.69 4.58
CA ASN A 432 -8.50 25.98 3.59
C ASN A 432 -8.18 27.28 2.87
N LEU A 433 -7.76 27.17 1.60
CA LEU A 433 -7.61 28.30 0.70
C LEU A 433 -8.89 28.49 -0.09
N LYS A 434 -9.34 29.73 -0.22
CA LYS A 434 -10.37 30.04 -1.22
C LYS A 434 -9.78 29.88 -2.62
N GLU A 435 -10.64 29.67 -3.62
CA GLU A 435 -10.30 29.58 -5.05
C GLU A 435 -9.76 30.89 -5.67
N ASN A 436 -8.85 31.57 -4.98
CA ASN A 436 -8.14 32.74 -5.48
C ASN A 436 -6.73 32.78 -4.91
N SER A 437 -5.77 33.08 -5.78
CA SER A 437 -4.35 33.10 -5.42
C SER A 437 -3.91 34.40 -4.73
N ASN A 438 -4.83 35.36 -4.51
CA ASN A 438 -4.56 36.64 -3.83
C ASN A 438 -4.47 36.50 -2.29
N GLN A 439 -4.06 35.33 -1.81
CA GLN A 439 -3.99 35.00 -0.39
C GLN A 439 -2.61 34.44 -0.04
N VAL A 440 -2.26 34.63 1.23
CA VAL A 440 -1.08 34.00 1.82
C VAL A 440 -1.46 32.58 2.24
N VAL A 441 -0.68 31.59 1.80
CA VAL A 441 -0.89 30.20 2.21
C VAL A 441 -0.53 30.01 3.67
N LYS A 442 -1.47 29.58 4.52
CA LYS A 442 -1.23 29.31 5.94
C LYS A 442 -2.01 28.09 6.41
N GLY A 443 -1.38 27.29 7.27
CA GLY A 443 -1.99 26.11 7.86
C GLY A 443 -2.03 24.93 6.91
N SER A 444 -1.09 24.87 5.95
CA SER A 444 -0.86 23.68 5.14
C SER A 444 -0.36 22.52 6.00
N LEU A 445 -0.72 21.30 5.63
CA LEU A 445 -0.22 20.09 6.24
C LEU A 445 1.17 19.76 5.68
N ALA A 446 2.15 19.57 6.55
CA ALA A 446 3.47 19.07 6.16
C ALA A 446 3.48 17.54 6.10
N HIS A 447 4.00 17.01 5.00
CA HIS A 447 4.20 15.58 4.74
C HIS A 447 5.67 15.25 4.74
N LEU A 448 6.03 14.11 5.36
CA LEU A 448 7.40 13.61 5.43
C LEU A 448 7.37 12.09 5.24
N ALA A 449 8.13 11.59 4.27
CA ALA A 449 8.18 10.18 3.93
C ALA A 449 9.61 9.72 3.65
N ASN A 450 10.08 8.70 4.38
CA ASN A 450 11.44 8.19 4.23
C ASN A 450 11.48 7.02 3.25
N PHE A 451 12.52 6.94 2.44
CA PHE A 451 12.73 5.83 1.52
C PHE A 451 14.21 5.50 1.34
N SER A 452 14.51 4.35 0.74
CA SER A 452 15.89 3.93 0.48
C SER A 452 16.06 3.53 -0.98
N ILE A 453 17.23 3.85 -1.51
CA ILE A 453 17.67 3.47 -2.84
C ILE A 453 18.77 2.42 -2.68
N GLU A 454 18.55 1.25 -3.27
CA GLU A 454 19.51 0.15 -3.26
C GLU A 454 20.42 0.16 -4.48
N LYS A 455 19.84 0.51 -5.63
CA LYS A 455 20.50 0.53 -6.93
C LYS A 455 20.43 1.93 -7.53
N GLU A 456 21.58 2.41 -8.01
CA GLU A 456 21.65 3.65 -8.76
C GLU A 456 20.78 3.59 -10.01
N GLY A 457 20.07 4.68 -10.30
CA GLY A 457 19.22 4.75 -11.49
C GLY A 457 18.33 5.99 -11.54
N ASP A 458 17.49 6.02 -12.56
CA ASP A 458 16.51 7.07 -12.77
C ASP A 458 15.14 6.66 -12.24
N TYR A 459 14.50 7.59 -11.54
CA TYR A 459 13.23 7.39 -10.85
C TYR A 459 12.18 8.40 -11.35
N GLU A 460 10.90 8.06 -11.18
CA GLU A 460 9.76 8.96 -11.38
C GLU A 460 9.13 9.22 -10.01
N LEU A 461 9.03 10.51 -9.64
CA LEU A 461 8.18 10.97 -8.52
C LEU A 461 6.80 11.29 -9.10
N TYR A 462 5.74 10.78 -8.50
CA TYR A 462 4.39 11.20 -8.87
C TYR A 462 3.42 11.33 -7.70
N PHE A 463 2.47 12.23 -7.85
CA PHE A 463 1.30 12.37 -7.01
C PHE A 463 0.06 11.91 -7.79
N LEU A 464 -0.84 11.19 -7.13
CA LEU A 464 -2.07 10.66 -7.74
C LEU A 464 -3.30 11.00 -6.90
N MET A 465 -4.31 11.58 -7.52
CA MET A 465 -5.61 11.84 -6.92
C MET A 465 -6.66 11.05 -7.70
N SER A 466 -7.45 10.24 -6.99
CA SER A 466 -8.50 9.39 -7.57
C SER A 466 -9.90 9.79 -7.08
N ALA A 467 -10.14 11.09 -7.00
CA ALA A 467 -11.43 11.66 -6.60
C ALA A 467 -11.79 12.84 -7.50
N SER A 468 -12.94 12.74 -8.16
CA SER A 468 -13.52 13.84 -8.96
C SER A 468 -13.93 15.01 -8.06
N TRP A 469 -13.93 16.23 -8.62
CA TRP A 469 -14.30 17.48 -7.92
C TRP A 469 -13.46 17.82 -6.68
N ALA A 470 -12.32 17.15 -6.54
CA ALA A 470 -11.43 17.27 -5.42
C ALA A 470 -10.20 18.13 -5.79
N ALA A 471 -9.77 19.02 -4.89
CA ALA A 471 -8.73 20.01 -5.19
C ALA A 471 -7.81 20.24 -3.98
N VAL A 472 -6.51 20.01 -4.20
CA VAL A 472 -5.44 20.27 -3.24
C VAL A 472 -4.38 21.11 -3.93
N VAL A 473 -3.70 21.99 -3.20
CA VAL A 473 -2.47 22.61 -3.67
C VAL A 473 -1.30 21.94 -2.96
N LEU A 474 -0.37 21.42 -3.75
CA LEU A 474 0.91 20.90 -3.28
C LEU A 474 1.94 22.04 -3.33
N GLY A 475 2.88 22.09 -2.39
CA GLY A 475 3.96 23.08 -2.36
C GLY A 475 5.21 22.52 -1.68
N ASN A 476 6.35 23.19 -1.84
CA ASN A 476 7.62 22.83 -1.19
C ASN A 476 8.04 21.36 -1.37
N VAL A 477 7.85 20.79 -2.57
CA VAL A 477 8.23 19.40 -2.84
C VAL A 477 9.74 19.28 -2.91
N LYS A 478 10.32 18.52 -1.98
CA LYS A 478 11.78 18.34 -1.88
C LYS A 478 12.11 16.88 -1.62
N ILE A 479 13.22 16.43 -2.19
CA ILE A 479 13.86 15.17 -1.82
C ILE A 479 15.25 15.50 -1.28
N ARG A 480 15.52 15.02 -0.07
CA ARG A 480 16.82 15.11 0.56
C ARG A 480 17.45 13.73 0.65
N LYS A 481 18.74 13.64 0.35
CA LYS A 481 19.54 12.49 0.74
C LYS A 481 19.88 12.64 2.20
N ALA A 482 19.46 11.72 3.04
CA ALA A 482 19.83 11.75 4.46
C ALA A 482 21.35 11.65 4.57
N ASP A 483 21.95 12.54 5.35
CA ASP A 483 23.38 12.47 5.64
C ASP A 483 23.63 11.21 6.49
N THR A 484 24.04 10.15 5.81
CA THR A 484 24.48 8.89 6.43
C THR A 484 25.99 8.89 6.67
N SER A 485 26.67 10.01 6.38
CA SER A 485 28.12 10.11 6.59
C SER A 485 28.42 10.14 8.08
N THR A 486 28.74 8.95 8.59
CA THR A 486 29.68 8.83 9.69
C THR A 486 31.07 8.84 9.06
N GLY A 487 31.93 9.73 9.55
CA GLY A 487 33.29 9.89 9.04
C GLY A 487 34.31 9.86 10.16
N ILE A 488 35.55 9.55 9.78
CA ILE A 488 36.72 9.74 10.62
C ILE A 488 37.42 10.99 10.11
N THR A 489 37.50 12.03 10.94
CA THR A 489 38.29 13.21 10.64
C THR A 489 39.68 13.06 11.25
N ASP A 490 40.69 13.06 10.38
CA ASP A 490 42.09 13.20 10.76
C ASP A 490 42.46 14.68 10.74
N ARG A 491 42.85 15.19 11.91
CA ARG A 491 43.33 16.56 12.08
C ARG A 491 44.77 16.51 12.52
N THR A 492 45.67 16.91 11.63
CA THR A 492 47.09 17.09 11.95
C THR A 492 47.38 18.57 12.17
N ALA A 493 47.85 18.93 13.35
CA ALA A 493 48.30 20.29 13.66
C ALA A 493 49.82 20.31 13.83
N ASP A 494 50.47 21.28 13.20
CA ASP A 494 51.88 21.59 13.51
C ASP A 494 52.00 22.31 14.86
N ALA A 495 53.24 22.47 15.34
CA ALA A 495 53.54 23.12 16.61
C ALA A 495 53.12 24.60 16.68
N PHE A 496 52.68 25.20 15.57
CA PHE A 496 52.22 26.58 15.46
C PHE A 496 50.70 26.69 15.26
N GLY A 497 49.97 25.56 15.31
CA GLY A 497 48.51 25.51 15.20
C GLY A 497 47.97 25.49 13.77
N LYS A 498 48.83 25.35 12.75
CA LYS A 498 48.38 25.21 11.36
C LYS A 498 47.87 23.78 11.16
N ALA A 499 46.57 23.64 10.91
CA ALA A 499 45.91 22.35 10.83
C ALA A 499 45.67 21.91 9.37
N ASN A 500 46.13 20.72 9.02
CA ASN A 500 45.66 19.98 7.85
C ASN A 500 44.51 19.06 8.28
N ILE A 501 43.37 19.18 7.62
CA ILE A 501 42.17 18.40 7.92
C ILE A 501 41.90 17.49 6.72
N ILE A 502 41.83 16.19 6.97
CA ILE A 502 41.45 15.19 5.98
C ILE A 502 40.33 14.36 6.59
N THR A 503 39.18 14.31 5.91
CA THR A 503 38.05 13.49 6.35
C THR A 503 37.96 12.25 5.48
N TYR A 504 37.67 11.10 6.11
CA TYR A 504 37.40 9.84 5.42
C TYR A 504 35.98 9.36 5.77
N ASN A 505 35.28 8.75 4.81
CA ASN A 505 34.07 7.97 5.11
C ASN A 505 34.45 6.64 5.81
N LEU A 506 33.46 5.91 6.36
CA LEU A 506 33.72 4.60 7.01
C LEU A 506 34.35 3.55 6.08
N SER A 507 34.24 3.74 4.77
CA SER A 507 34.85 2.91 3.72
C SER A 507 36.30 3.31 3.40
N GLY A 508 36.87 4.31 4.08
CA GLY A 508 38.27 4.74 3.92
C GLY A 508 38.54 5.68 2.75
N GLN A 509 37.50 6.19 2.08
CA GLN A 509 37.64 7.16 0.98
C GLN A 509 37.66 8.59 1.52
N ARG A 510 38.55 9.42 0.95
CA ARG A 510 38.67 10.84 1.32
C ARG A 510 37.43 11.62 0.86
N ILE A 511 36.86 12.42 1.76
CA ILE A 511 35.71 13.30 1.52
C ILE A 511 36.01 14.73 1.99
N SER A 512 35.32 15.72 1.43
CA SER A 512 35.55 17.15 1.68
C SER A 512 34.63 17.78 2.74
N ALA A 513 33.70 17.01 3.33
CA ALA A 513 32.65 17.52 4.21
C ALA A 513 33.00 17.47 5.72
N GLN A 514 32.36 18.34 6.51
CA GLN A 514 32.32 18.22 7.98
C GLN A 514 31.40 17.06 8.37
N THR A 515 31.85 16.18 9.25
CA THR A 515 31.09 15.00 9.68
C THR A 515 30.78 15.06 11.17
N LYS A 516 29.68 14.42 11.58
CA LYS A 516 29.44 14.06 12.98
C LYS A 516 30.10 12.69 13.21
N GLY A 517 31.09 12.60 14.11
CA GLY A 517 31.82 11.35 14.30
C GLY A 517 33.10 11.43 15.14
N LEU A 518 33.86 10.33 15.08
CA LEU A 518 35.11 10.15 15.81
C LEU A 518 36.22 11.02 15.20
N VAL A 519 36.79 11.93 15.99
CA VAL A 519 37.92 12.77 15.56
C VAL A 519 39.22 12.20 16.14
N ILE A 520 40.19 11.97 15.26
CA ILE A 520 41.55 11.62 15.67
C ILE A 520 42.39 12.88 15.50
N GLU A 521 42.80 13.49 16.60
CA GLU A 521 43.70 14.63 16.59
C GLU A 521 45.13 14.14 16.76
N GLN A 522 46.00 14.47 15.81
CA GLN A 522 47.42 14.17 15.92
C GLN A 522 48.22 15.47 15.96
N ILE A 523 48.95 15.68 17.07
CA ILE A 523 49.83 16.83 17.23
C ILE A 523 51.26 16.38 16.95
N LEU A 524 51.89 17.05 15.98
CA LEU A 524 53.30 16.85 15.61
C LEU A 524 54.14 17.96 16.24
N PHE A 525 54.99 17.59 17.20
CA PHE A 525 55.97 18.52 17.76
C PHE A 525 57.23 18.58 16.89
N ALA A 526 57.88 19.74 16.85
CA ALA A 526 59.06 20.02 16.01
C ALA A 526 60.27 19.08 16.24
N ASN A 527 60.26 18.30 17.32
CA ASN A 527 61.29 17.31 17.67
C ASN A 527 60.97 15.88 17.17
N GLY A 528 59.96 15.71 16.32
CA GLY A 528 59.56 14.40 15.78
C GLY A 528 58.72 13.54 16.73
N LYS A 529 58.44 13.99 17.96
CA LYS A 529 57.51 13.29 18.86
C LYS A 529 56.06 13.51 18.39
N LYS A 530 55.38 12.41 18.09
CA LYS A 530 53.95 12.35 17.77
C LYS A 530 53.14 12.14 19.06
N VAL A 531 52.15 12.99 19.32
CA VAL A 531 51.14 12.74 20.36
C VAL A 531 49.78 12.63 19.67
N SER A 532 49.16 11.45 19.76
CA SER A 532 47.80 11.21 19.28
C SER A 532 46.80 11.40 20.42
N ARG A 533 45.81 12.27 20.21
CA ARG A 533 44.67 12.46 21.10
C ARG A 533 43.41 11.98 20.38
N LYS A 534 42.75 10.97 20.94
CA LYS A 534 41.44 10.52 20.47
C LYS A 534 40.37 11.45 21.08
N VAL A 535 39.63 12.16 20.24
CA VAL A 535 38.49 13.00 20.67
C VAL A 535 37.21 12.40 20.11
N ILE A 536 36.41 11.81 20.98
CA ILE A 536 35.07 11.32 20.61
C ILE A 536 34.10 12.48 20.79
N LYS A 537 33.71 13.15 19.71
CA LYS A 537 32.56 14.07 19.74
C LYS A 537 31.31 13.25 19.46
N LYS A 538 30.40 13.24 20.44
CA LYS A 538 29.07 12.62 20.33
C LYS A 538 28.15 13.50 19.49
#